data_AF-A0A4Y5YBD6-F1
#
_entry.id   AF-A0A4Y5YBD6-F1
#
_cell.length_a   1.000
_cell.length_b   1.000
_cell.length_c   1.000
_cell.angle_alpha   90.00
_cell.angle_beta   90.00
_cell.angle_gamma   90.00
#
_symmetry.space_group_name_H-M   'P 1'
#
loop_
_entity.id
_entity.type
_entity.pdbx_description
1 polymer ?
#
loop_
_entity_poly.entity_id
_entity_poly.type
_entity_poly.pdbx_seq_one_letter_code
_entity_poly.pdbx_strand_id
1 'polypeptide(L)'
;MNIFKKASLLVAMTTAITTMSFAALASNQDAIDAFEAKTKPIAQDAKVLSDKQLVLMQEFNQLMESGGAATIFTSGKVQELQTLGEQTLVQAKLFVKEYEQFLAQLPETSTCYTPENVTEYNRLINEVETKNQSLSELNNTVAPGDEMAATMAVLNLQMHAGQVSSLVQMFQLVKICYITEAMGYTKQDVERMQAEEDDEQ
;
A
#
# COMPACT_ATOMS: atom_id res chain seq x y z
N MET A 1 58.18 -40.80 -34.65
CA MET A 1 57.24 -41.70 -33.93
C MET A 1 57.22 -41.26 -32.47
N ASN A 2 56.15 -40.81 -31.83
CA ASN A 2 54.76 -40.57 -32.21
C ASN A 2 54.28 -39.37 -31.37
N ILE A 3 53.67 -38.41 -32.07
CA ILE A 3 52.87 -37.32 -31.53
C ILE A 3 51.48 -37.89 -31.20
N PHE A 4 50.72 -37.23 -30.32
CA PHE A 4 49.30 -37.42 -29.99
C PHE A 4 48.94 -38.35 -28.83
N LYS A 5 48.49 -37.71 -27.74
CA LYS A 5 47.44 -38.08 -26.76
C LYS A 5 47.74 -37.23 -25.51
N LYS A 6 46.92 -36.30 -25.01
CA LYS A 6 45.47 -36.26 -24.92
C LYS A 6 45.04 -34.78 -24.78
N ALA A 7 44.30 -34.26 -25.74
CA ALA A 7 43.50 -33.05 -25.59
C ALA A 7 42.08 -33.43 -25.98
N SER A 8 41.24 -33.71 -24.99
CA SER A 8 39.78 -33.77 -25.12
C SER A 8 39.18 -34.11 -23.77
N LEU A 9 38.76 -33.09 -23.06
CA LEU A 9 37.48 -33.10 -22.34
C LEU A 9 36.99 -31.66 -22.33
N LEU A 10 36.46 -31.26 -23.48
CA LEU A 10 35.69 -30.03 -23.63
C LEU A 10 34.37 -30.20 -22.88
N VAL A 11 34.07 -29.18 -22.07
CA VAL A 11 32.80 -28.44 -22.06
C VAL A 11 31.54 -29.30 -22.01
N ALA A 12 31.05 -29.55 -20.79
CA ALA A 12 29.69 -30.04 -20.60
C ALA A 12 29.13 -29.69 -19.21
N MET A 13 29.04 -28.41 -18.82
CA MET A 13 28.18 -27.95 -17.69
C MET A 13 27.87 -26.44 -17.75
N THR A 14 27.35 -25.91 -18.85
CA THR A 14 26.88 -24.51 -18.91
C THR A 14 25.48 -24.35 -19.52
N THR A 15 24.65 -25.39 -19.48
CA THR A 15 23.28 -25.35 -20.00
C THR A 15 22.18 -25.46 -18.94
N ALA A 16 22.51 -25.50 -17.64
CA ALA A 16 21.52 -25.66 -16.57
C ALA A 16 21.07 -24.34 -15.89
N ILE A 17 21.73 -23.21 -16.17
CA ILE A 17 21.45 -21.95 -15.46
C ILE A 17 20.35 -21.12 -16.16
N THR A 18 20.17 -21.28 -17.47
CA THR A 18 19.19 -20.46 -18.21
C THR A 18 17.75 -20.93 -18.06
N THR A 19 17.49 -22.22 -17.83
CA THR A 19 16.10 -22.72 -17.73
C THR A 19 15.42 -22.41 -16.40
N MET A 20 16.17 -22.20 -15.31
CA MET A 20 15.60 -21.81 -14.02
C MET A 20 15.09 -20.36 -14.03
N SER A 21 15.76 -19.45 -14.73
CA SER A 21 15.34 -18.04 -14.81
C SER A 21 14.00 -17.87 -15.52
N PHE A 22 13.72 -18.62 -16.60
CA PHE A 22 12.44 -18.51 -17.32
C PHE A 22 11.26 -19.12 -16.54
N ALA A 23 11.48 -20.22 -15.82
CA ALA A 23 10.45 -20.84 -15.00
C ALA A 23 10.09 -19.98 -13.77
N ALA A 24 11.09 -19.37 -13.13
CA ALA A 24 10.86 -18.43 -12.03
C ALA A 24 10.13 -17.17 -12.49
N LEU A 25 10.51 -16.60 -13.65
CA LEU A 25 9.84 -15.41 -14.20
C LEU A 25 8.37 -15.69 -14.59
N ALA A 26 8.09 -16.84 -15.21
CA ALA A 26 6.72 -17.26 -15.52
C ALA A 26 5.89 -17.53 -14.26
N SER A 27 6.49 -18.14 -13.23
CA SER A 27 5.83 -18.38 -11.94
C SER A 27 5.51 -17.08 -11.20
N ASN A 28 6.35 -16.06 -11.30
CA ASN A 28 6.10 -14.75 -10.69
C ASN A 28 4.90 -14.06 -11.37
N GLN A 29 4.81 -14.16 -12.70
CA GLN A 29 3.70 -13.58 -13.45
C GLN A 29 2.35 -14.20 -13.04
N ASP A 30 2.27 -15.52 -12.90
CA ASP A 30 1.04 -16.19 -12.43
C ASP A 30 0.64 -15.72 -11.02
N ALA A 31 1.61 -15.54 -10.12
CA ALA A 31 1.36 -15.02 -8.77
C ALA A 31 0.88 -13.56 -8.80
N ILE A 32 1.46 -12.72 -9.67
CA ILE A 32 1.05 -11.33 -9.89
C ILE A 32 -0.39 -11.28 -10.40
N ASP A 33 -0.71 -12.03 -11.45
CA ASP A 33 -2.04 -12.06 -12.06
C ASP A 33 -3.11 -12.51 -11.06
N ALA A 34 -2.80 -13.54 -10.26
CA ALA A 34 -3.69 -14.01 -9.20
C ALA A 34 -3.90 -12.96 -8.11
N PHE A 35 -2.84 -12.28 -7.68
CA PHE A 35 -2.93 -11.21 -6.69
C PHE A 35 -3.72 -10.02 -7.21
N GLU A 36 -3.50 -9.60 -8.46
CA GLU A 36 -4.28 -8.52 -9.09
C GLU A 36 -5.76 -8.88 -9.18
N ALA A 37 -6.09 -10.12 -9.59
CA ALA A 37 -7.47 -10.57 -9.70
C ALA A 37 -8.21 -10.49 -8.35
N LYS A 38 -7.54 -10.85 -7.26
CA LYS A 38 -8.12 -10.80 -5.90
C LYS A 38 -8.18 -9.39 -5.31
N THR A 39 -7.20 -8.55 -5.61
CA THR A 39 -7.11 -7.18 -5.05
C THR A 39 -7.87 -6.14 -5.85
N LYS A 40 -8.19 -6.40 -7.12
CA LYS A 40 -9.01 -5.51 -7.96
C LYS A 40 -10.34 -5.10 -7.30
N PRO A 41 -11.20 -6.01 -6.80
CA PRO A 41 -12.45 -5.61 -6.14
C PRO A 41 -12.18 -4.81 -4.85
N ILE A 42 -11.16 -5.17 -4.07
CA ILE A 42 -10.77 -4.45 -2.84
C ILE A 42 -10.39 -3.00 -3.17
N ALA A 43 -9.59 -2.80 -4.21
CA ALA A 43 -9.18 -1.48 -4.67
C ALA A 43 -10.34 -0.65 -5.24
N GLN A 44 -11.29 -1.30 -5.93
CA GLN A 44 -12.50 -0.63 -6.42
C GLN A 44 -13.39 -0.17 -5.27
N ASP A 45 -13.62 -1.02 -4.27
CA ASP A 45 -14.39 -0.67 -3.08
C ASP A 45 -13.71 0.45 -2.29
N ALA A 46 -12.40 0.35 -2.07
CA ALA A 46 -11.63 1.40 -1.41
C ALA A 46 -11.65 2.74 -2.16
N LYS A 47 -11.67 2.72 -3.50
CA LYS A 47 -11.84 3.93 -4.31
C LYS A 47 -13.21 4.57 -4.07
N VAL A 48 -14.29 3.76 -4.05
CA VAL A 48 -15.64 4.27 -3.75
C VAL A 48 -15.71 4.91 -2.36
N LEU A 49 -15.04 4.33 -1.36
CA LEU A 49 -14.94 4.90 -0.02
C LEU A 49 -14.17 6.22 -0.01
N SER A 50 -13.05 6.29 -0.74
CA SER A 50 -12.27 7.52 -0.89
C SER A 50 -13.08 8.63 -1.57
N ASP A 51 -13.86 8.31 -2.61
CA ASP A 51 -14.73 9.28 -3.29
C ASP A 51 -15.82 9.81 -2.33
N LYS A 52 -16.44 8.95 -1.51
CA LYS A 52 -17.40 9.37 -0.47
C LYS A 52 -16.75 10.26 0.58
N GLN A 53 -15.54 9.94 0.98
CA GLN A 53 -14.80 10.73 1.96
C GLN A 53 -14.44 12.12 1.41
N LEU A 54 -14.10 12.23 0.13
CA LEU A 54 -13.88 13.51 -0.54
C LEU A 54 -15.16 14.38 -0.50
N VAL A 55 -16.32 13.80 -0.82
CA VAL A 55 -17.62 14.48 -0.72
C VAL A 55 -17.88 14.94 0.71
N LEU A 56 -17.63 14.07 1.70
CA LEU A 56 -17.80 14.43 3.11
C LEU A 56 -16.91 15.61 3.52
N MET A 57 -15.66 15.69 3.04
CA MET A 57 -14.78 16.83 3.30
C MET A 57 -15.28 18.12 2.65
N GLN A 58 -15.94 18.05 1.49
CA GLN A 58 -16.59 19.21 0.88
C GLN A 58 -17.78 19.67 1.72
N GLU A 59 -18.56 18.75 2.26
CA GLU A 59 -19.67 19.07 3.17
C GLU A 59 -19.17 19.70 4.48
N PHE A 60 -18.03 19.24 5.02
CA PHE A 60 -17.40 19.91 6.17
C PHE A 60 -17.10 21.37 5.86
N ASN A 61 -16.50 21.66 4.70
CA ASN A 61 -16.19 23.03 4.29
C ASN A 61 -17.46 23.89 4.16
N GLN A 62 -18.52 23.36 3.56
CA GLN A 62 -19.81 24.05 3.46
C GLN A 62 -20.44 24.35 4.83
N LEU A 63 -20.33 23.42 5.78
CA LEU A 63 -20.81 23.63 7.15
C LEU A 63 -19.98 24.69 7.89
N MET A 64 -18.66 24.69 7.71
CA MET A 64 -17.82 25.75 8.26
C MET A 64 -18.19 27.13 7.71
N GLU A 65 -18.43 27.25 6.40
CA GLU A 65 -18.79 28.50 5.74
C GLU A 65 -20.17 29.03 6.17
N SER A 66 -21.14 28.14 6.39
CA SER A 66 -22.54 28.52 6.66
C SER A 66 -22.88 28.62 8.15
N GLY A 67 -22.15 27.94 9.04
CA GLY A 67 -22.50 27.82 10.46
C GLY A 67 -21.32 27.64 11.41
N GLY A 68 -20.07 27.78 10.94
CA GLY A 68 -18.88 27.59 11.76
C GLY A 68 -18.52 26.11 12.02
N ALA A 69 -17.31 25.89 12.54
CA ALA A 69 -16.73 24.59 12.83
C ALA A 69 -17.55 23.78 13.85
N ALA A 70 -18.19 24.44 14.82
CA ALA A 70 -19.02 23.76 15.82
C ALA A 70 -20.20 22.99 15.19
N THR A 71 -20.69 23.43 14.03
CA THR A 71 -21.81 22.78 13.32
C THR A 71 -21.43 21.38 12.83
N ILE A 72 -20.16 21.12 12.50
CA ILE A 72 -19.70 19.79 12.07
C ILE A 72 -19.94 18.73 13.16
N PHE A 73 -19.66 19.06 14.42
CA PHE A 73 -19.77 18.13 15.55
C PHE A 73 -21.23 17.79 15.93
N THR A 74 -22.18 18.64 15.53
CA THR A 74 -23.63 18.42 15.78
C THR A 74 -24.39 17.86 14.57
N SER A 75 -23.80 17.95 13.37
CA SER A 75 -24.43 17.51 12.11
C SER A 75 -24.46 15.99 11.88
N GLY A 76 -23.76 15.21 12.72
CA GLY A 76 -23.56 13.76 12.51
C GLY A 76 -22.44 13.42 11.52
N LYS A 77 -21.82 14.42 10.88
CA LYS A 77 -20.79 14.23 9.85
C LYS A 77 -19.48 13.64 10.39
N VAL A 78 -19.18 13.85 11.67
CA VAL A 78 -18.07 13.16 12.36
C VAL A 78 -18.30 11.65 12.43
N GLN A 79 -19.53 11.22 12.72
CA GLN A 79 -19.90 9.81 12.77
C GLN A 79 -19.81 9.18 11.37
N GLU A 80 -20.23 9.92 10.34
CA GLU A 80 -20.09 9.50 8.95
C GLU A 80 -18.62 9.30 8.56
N LEU A 81 -17.73 10.22 8.96
CA LEU A 81 -16.28 10.08 8.75
C LEU A 81 -15.73 8.83 9.45
N GLN A 82 -16.16 8.58 10.68
CA GLN A 82 -15.77 7.39 11.43
C GLN A 82 -16.19 6.10 10.72
N THR A 83 -17.43 6.02 10.24
CA THR A 83 -17.94 4.86 9.49
C THR A 83 -17.19 4.65 8.17
N LEU A 84 -16.86 5.72 7.44
CA LEU A 84 -16.02 5.62 6.23
C LEU A 84 -14.61 5.12 6.55
N GLY A 85 -14.03 5.57 7.67
CA GLY A 85 -12.75 5.08 8.17
C GLY A 85 -12.78 3.58 8.50
N GLU A 86 -13.82 3.11 9.20
CA GLU A 86 -14.03 1.69 9.51
C GLU A 86 -14.12 0.83 8.25
N GLN A 87 -14.89 1.27 7.26
CA GLN A 87 -15.02 0.55 5.99
C GLN A 87 -13.69 0.51 5.23
N THR A 88 -12.92 1.61 5.25
CA THR A 88 -11.61 1.67 4.59
C THR A 88 -10.59 0.75 5.27
N LEU A 89 -10.60 0.70 6.60
CA LEU A 89 -9.77 -0.22 7.38
C LEU A 89 -10.07 -1.69 7.06
N VAL A 90 -11.34 -2.04 6.84
CA VAL A 90 -11.71 -3.40 6.39
C VAL A 90 -11.05 -3.72 5.05
N GLN A 91 -11.13 -2.81 4.07
CA GLN A 91 -10.50 -3.02 2.76
C GLN A 91 -8.97 -3.10 2.87
N ALA A 92 -8.35 -2.27 3.69
CA ALA A 92 -6.90 -2.31 3.92
C ALA A 92 -6.45 -3.64 4.54
N LYS A 93 -7.17 -4.15 5.55
CA LYS A 93 -6.89 -5.46 6.18
C LYS A 93 -7.05 -6.61 5.19
N LEU A 94 -8.08 -6.57 4.33
CA LEU A 94 -8.26 -7.56 3.25
C LEU A 94 -7.11 -7.52 2.24
N PHE A 95 -6.66 -6.32 1.85
CA PHE A 95 -5.53 -6.17 0.94
C PHE A 95 -4.25 -6.76 1.54
N VAL A 96 -3.90 -6.42 2.79
CA VAL A 96 -2.70 -6.95 3.46
C VAL A 96 -2.73 -8.47 3.52
N LYS A 97 -3.88 -9.07 3.81
CA LYS A 97 -4.04 -10.53 3.82
C LYS A 97 -3.76 -11.17 2.44
N GLU A 98 -4.22 -10.55 1.36
CA GLU A 98 -3.91 -11.04 0.02
C GLU A 98 -2.45 -10.78 -0.37
N TYR A 99 -1.86 -9.71 0.16
CA TYR A 99 -0.45 -9.38 -0.07
C TYR A 99 0.50 -10.37 0.62
N GLU A 100 0.20 -10.79 1.85
CA GLU A 100 0.93 -11.87 2.53
C GLU A 100 0.87 -13.19 1.74
N GLN A 101 -0.30 -13.54 1.19
CA GLN A 101 -0.45 -14.72 0.33
C GLN A 101 0.33 -14.61 -0.97
N PHE A 102 0.40 -13.41 -1.55
CA PHE A 102 1.19 -13.13 -2.75
C PHE A 102 2.68 -13.32 -2.48
N LEU A 103 3.20 -12.73 -1.39
CA LEU A 103 4.61 -12.87 -1.01
C LEU A 103 5.02 -14.32 -0.77
N ALA A 104 4.13 -15.15 -0.20
CA ALA A 104 4.40 -16.57 0.03
C ALA A 104 4.53 -17.40 -1.26
N GLN A 105 4.11 -16.86 -2.41
CA GLN A 105 4.21 -17.51 -3.72
C GLN A 105 5.44 -17.05 -4.52
N LEU A 106 6.16 -16.04 -4.04
CA LEU A 106 7.30 -15.47 -4.72
C LEU A 106 8.62 -16.06 -4.18
N PRO A 107 9.65 -16.24 -5.04
CA PRO A 107 11.00 -16.48 -4.58
C PRO A 107 11.58 -15.22 -3.93
N GLU A 108 12.44 -15.37 -2.92
CA GLU A 108 13.07 -14.25 -2.21
C GLU A 108 13.92 -13.33 -3.12
N THR A 109 14.33 -13.84 -4.29
CA THR A 109 15.08 -13.10 -5.31
C THR A 109 14.21 -12.17 -6.17
N SER A 110 12.88 -12.31 -6.09
CA SER A 110 11.95 -11.46 -6.83
C SER A 110 12.01 -10.02 -6.29
N THR A 111 11.95 -9.05 -7.20
CA THR A 111 11.81 -7.63 -6.84
C THR A 111 10.47 -7.33 -6.17
N CYS A 112 9.48 -8.20 -6.32
CA CYS A 112 8.20 -8.11 -5.62
C CYS A 112 8.21 -8.73 -4.21
N TYR A 113 9.26 -9.46 -3.83
CA TYR A 113 9.38 -10.02 -2.49
C TYR A 113 9.85 -8.97 -1.49
N THR A 114 8.88 -8.24 -0.93
CA THR A 114 9.07 -7.14 0.04
C THR A 114 8.23 -7.37 1.31
N PRO A 115 8.60 -8.37 2.14
CA PRO A 115 7.85 -8.73 3.36
C PRO A 115 7.82 -7.63 4.43
N GLU A 116 8.79 -6.72 4.43
CA GLU A 116 8.83 -5.54 5.30
C GLU A 116 7.59 -4.64 5.15
N ASN A 117 7.02 -4.58 3.94
CA ASN A 117 5.80 -3.81 3.66
C ASN A 117 4.59 -4.32 4.46
N VAL A 118 4.53 -5.61 4.79
CA VAL A 118 3.45 -6.17 5.64
C VAL A 118 3.46 -5.53 7.02
N THR A 119 4.65 -5.37 7.61
CA THR A 119 4.78 -4.77 8.95
C THR A 119 4.39 -3.30 8.91
N GLU A 120 4.85 -2.59 7.88
CA GLU A 120 4.54 -1.16 7.71
C GLU A 120 3.04 -0.92 7.44
N TYR A 121 2.40 -1.73 6.61
CA TYR A 121 0.97 -1.63 6.35
C TYR A 121 0.15 -1.91 7.61
N ASN A 122 0.52 -2.93 8.39
CA ASN A 122 -0.15 -3.22 9.65
C ASN A 122 0.04 -2.09 10.67
N ARG A 123 1.22 -1.46 10.73
CA ARG A 123 1.47 -0.28 11.56
C ARG A 123 0.52 0.86 11.18
N LEU A 124 0.43 1.19 9.90
CA LEU A 124 -0.43 2.26 9.39
C LEU A 124 -1.92 1.97 9.63
N ILE A 125 -2.36 0.72 9.41
CA ILE A 125 -3.73 0.27 9.72
C ILE A 125 -4.04 0.48 11.21
N ASN A 126 -3.15 0.07 12.11
CA ASN A 126 -3.36 0.19 13.55
C ASN A 126 -3.40 1.67 14.00
N GLU A 127 -2.56 2.53 13.41
CA GLU A 127 -2.57 3.97 13.69
C GLU A 127 -3.89 4.61 13.26
N VAL A 128 -4.37 4.30 12.04
CA VAL A 128 -5.64 4.82 11.55
C VAL A 128 -6.81 4.26 12.36
N GLU A 129 -6.78 2.98 12.71
CA GLU A 129 -7.81 2.34 13.54
C GLU A 129 -7.94 3.01 14.91
N THR A 130 -6.81 3.26 15.58
CA THR A 130 -6.78 3.95 16.88
C THR A 130 -7.37 5.35 16.76
N LYS A 131 -6.93 6.14 15.77
CA LYS A 131 -7.44 7.50 15.56
C LYS A 131 -8.92 7.52 15.19
N ASN A 132 -9.37 6.54 14.42
CA ASN A 132 -10.76 6.43 14.01
C ASN A 132 -11.68 6.13 15.21
N GLN A 133 -11.22 5.28 16.15
CA GLN A 133 -11.95 5.00 17.39
C GLN A 133 -12.07 6.26 18.27
N SER A 134 -11.01 7.08 18.34
CA SER A 134 -11.00 8.34 19.08
C SER A 134 -11.88 9.44 18.48
N LEU A 135 -12.43 9.28 17.27
CA LEU A 135 -13.34 10.29 16.68
C LEU A 135 -14.60 10.52 17.50
N SER A 136 -15.12 9.47 18.15
CA SER A 136 -16.28 9.58 19.04
C SER A 136 -16.00 10.43 20.28
N GLU A 137 -14.74 10.53 20.70
CA GLU A 137 -14.30 11.31 21.86
C GLU A 137 -14.18 12.81 21.53
N LEU A 138 -13.90 13.14 20.27
CA LEU A 138 -13.78 14.52 19.77
C LEU A 138 -15.08 15.33 19.93
N ASN A 139 -16.24 14.67 19.84
CA ASN A 139 -17.52 15.34 20.11
C ASN A 139 -17.64 15.82 21.57
N ASN A 140 -16.94 15.18 22.51
CA ASN A 140 -16.99 15.52 23.93
C ASN A 140 -15.96 16.59 24.32
N THR A 141 -14.98 16.89 23.45
CA THR A 141 -13.92 17.86 23.74
C THR A 141 -14.21 19.26 23.22
N VAL A 142 -15.18 19.42 22.32
CA VAL A 142 -15.61 20.73 21.80
C VAL A 142 -16.73 21.28 22.68
N ALA A 143 -16.42 22.28 23.51
CA ALA A 143 -17.41 22.96 24.32
C ALA A 143 -18.38 23.81 23.46
N PRO A 144 -19.69 23.89 23.80
CA PRO A 144 -20.61 24.75 23.08
C PRO A 144 -20.14 26.21 23.04
N GLY A 145 -20.02 26.77 21.84
CA GLY A 145 -19.57 28.15 21.61
C GLY A 145 -18.05 28.36 21.58
N ASP A 146 -17.24 27.32 21.77
CA ASP A 146 -15.79 27.38 21.60
C ASP A 146 -15.39 27.12 20.14
N GLU A 147 -15.53 28.15 19.32
CA GLU A 147 -15.27 28.07 17.89
C GLU A 147 -13.79 27.83 17.54
N MET A 148 -12.88 28.28 18.41
CA MET A 148 -11.44 28.04 18.23
C MET A 148 -11.10 26.56 18.46
N ALA A 149 -11.61 25.96 19.54
CA ALA A 149 -11.45 24.54 19.79
C ALA A 149 -12.12 23.71 18.69
N ALA A 150 -13.31 24.09 18.24
CA ALA A 150 -14.00 23.44 17.13
C ALA A 150 -13.18 23.49 15.83
N THR A 151 -12.59 24.64 15.50
CA THR A 151 -11.74 24.79 14.31
C THR A 151 -10.51 23.88 14.38
N MET A 152 -9.82 23.84 15.52
CA MET A 152 -8.68 22.94 15.72
C MET A 152 -9.08 21.46 15.64
N ALA A 153 -10.24 21.11 16.17
CA ALA A 153 -10.77 19.76 16.08
C ALA A 153 -11.12 19.39 14.62
N VAL A 154 -11.67 20.31 13.82
CA VAL A 154 -11.90 20.08 12.38
C VAL A 154 -10.60 19.86 11.62
N LEU A 155 -9.52 20.59 11.94
CA LEU A 155 -8.20 20.33 11.35
C LEU A 155 -7.72 18.90 11.67
N ASN A 156 -7.94 18.42 12.89
CA ASN A 156 -7.63 17.04 13.25
C ASN A 156 -8.47 16.03 12.45
N LEU A 157 -9.75 16.31 12.22
CA LEU A 157 -10.61 15.47 11.37
C LEU A 157 -10.10 15.42 9.92
N GLN A 158 -9.67 16.56 9.36
CA GLN A 158 -9.12 16.63 8.00
C GLN A 158 -7.79 15.88 7.89
N MET A 159 -6.91 15.98 8.90
CA MET A 159 -5.68 15.19 8.95
C MET A 159 -5.98 13.69 9.02
N HIS A 160 -6.92 13.27 9.87
CA HIS A 160 -7.37 11.89 9.96
C HIS A 160 -7.92 11.38 8.63
N ALA A 161 -8.77 12.17 7.97
CA ALA A 161 -9.27 11.88 6.63
C ALA A 161 -8.10 11.66 5.64
N GLY A 162 -7.08 12.52 5.65
CA GLY A 162 -5.87 12.33 4.84
C GLY A 162 -5.18 10.98 5.09
N GLN A 163 -5.08 10.55 6.35
CA GLN A 163 -4.49 9.27 6.72
C GLN A 163 -5.35 8.06 6.32
N VAL A 164 -6.68 8.16 6.42
CA VAL A 164 -7.57 7.12 5.90
C VAL A 164 -7.39 6.98 4.38
N SER A 165 -7.25 8.09 3.66
CA SER A 165 -7.02 8.09 2.21
C SER A 165 -5.65 7.51 1.82
N SER A 166 -4.63 7.61 2.67
CA SER A 166 -3.31 7.03 2.37
C SER A 166 -3.32 5.50 2.39
N LEU A 167 -4.23 4.87 3.14
CA LEU A 167 -4.45 3.40 3.10
C LEU A 167 -4.77 2.90 1.69
N VAL A 168 -5.53 3.68 0.92
CA VAL A 168 -5.90 3.34 -0.46
C VAL A 168 -4.71 3.44 -1.41
N GLN A 169 -3.79 4.38 -1.15
CA GLN A 169 -2.60 4.59 -2.00
C GLN A 169 -1.62 3.41 -1.93
N MET A 170 -1.55 2.72 -0.79
CA MET A 170 -0.70 1.52 -0.61
C MET A 170 -0.97 0.47 -1.69
N PHE A 171 -2.22 0.35 -2.14
CA PHE A 171 -2.62 -0.65 -3.12
C PHE A 171 -1.97 -0.43 -4.50
N GLN A 172 -1.61 0.81 -4.81
CA GLN A 172 -0.93 1.16 -6.06
C GLN A 172 0.59 1.01 -5.94
N LEU A 173 1.16 1.29 -4.77
CA LEU A 173 2.61 1.24 -4.56
C LEU A 173 3.18 -0.18 -4.74
N VAL A 174 2.44 -1.21 -4.34
CA VAL A 174 2.85 -2.61 -4.55
C VAL A 174 3.11 -2.92 -6.03
N LYS A 175 2.42 -2.25 -6.95
CA LYS A 175 2.55 -2.51 -8.39
C LYS A 175 3.86 -2.02 -9.00
N ILE A 176 4.63 -1.20 -8.29
CA ILE A 176 5.92 -0.68 -8.78
C ILE A 176 6.88 -1.84 -9.07
N CYS A 177 6.85 -2.91 -8.25
CA CYS A 177 7.70 -4.07 -8.46
C CYS A 177 7.38 -4.86 -9.74
N TYR A 178 6.18 -4.69 -10.32
CA TYR A 178 5.82 -5.39 -11.56
C TYR A 178 6.63 -4.86 -12.74
N ILE A 179 6.98 -3.58 -12.72
CA ILE A 179 7.79 -2.95 -13.75
C ILE A 179 9.20 -3.54 -13.72
N THR A 180 9.80 -3.66 -12.55
CA THR A 180 11.15 -4.22 -12.38
C THR A 180 11.21 -5.72 -12.71
N GLU A 181 10.19 -6.49 -12.31
CA GLU A 181 10.05 -7.89 -12.73
C GLU A 181 9.90 -8.02 -14.25
N ALA A 182 9.06 -7.19 -14.88
CA ALA A 182 8.86 -7.21 -16.33
C ALA A 182 10.13 -6.86 -17.12
N MET A 183 11.02 -6.05 -16.54
CA MET A 183 12.35 -5.76 -17.09
C MET A 183 13.34 -6.91 -16.89
N GLY A 184 12.98 -7.95 -16.13
CA GLY A 184 13.82 -9.10 -15.84
C GLY A 184 14.91 -8.84 -14.81
N TYR A 185 14.78 -7.76 -14.02
CA TYR A 185 15.73 -7.46 -12.96
C TYR A 185 15.44 -8.28 -11.71
N THR A 186 16.51 -8.75 -11.06
CA THR A 186 16.41 -9.35 -9.74
C THR A 186 16.50 -8.28 -8.65
N LYS A 187 16.15 -8.64 -7.41
CA LYS A 187 16.33 -7.75 -6.26
C LYS A 187 17.77 -7.24 -6.13
N GLN A 188 18.77 -8.12 -6.35
CA GLN A 188 20.19 -7.74 -6.32
C GLN A 188 20.59 -6.78 -7.44
N ASP A 189 19.99 -6.91 -8.62
CA ASP A 189 20.28 -5.98 -9.72
C ASP A 189 19.78 -4.57 -9.39
N VAL A 190 18.60 -4.46 -8.78
CA VAL A 190 18.03 -3.18 -8.34
C VAL A 190 18.86 -2.56 -7.21
N GLU A 191 19.23 -3.35 -6.19
CA GLU A 191 20.07 -2.90 -5.07
C GLU A 191 21.44 -2.38 -5.55
N ARG A 192 22.05 -3.03 -6.55
CA ARG A 192 23.31 -2.57 -7.14
C ARG A 192 23.15 -1.24 -7.89
N MET A 193 22.09 -1.09 -8.68
CA MET A 193 21.84 0.17 -9.41
C MET A 193 21.62 1.35 -8.45
N GLN A 194 20.90 1.14 -7.35
CA GLN A 194 20.68 2.18 -6.33
C GLN A 194 21.99 2.60 -5.65
N ALA A 195 22.86 1.65 -5.31
CA ALA A 195 24.15 1.96 -4.71
C ALA A 195 25.07 2.75 -5.67
N GLU A 196 25.01 2.46 -6.98
CA GLU A 196 25.77 3.19 -8.00
C GLU A 196 25.24 4.64 -8.18
N GLU A 197 23.93 4.86 -8.09
CA GLU A 197 23.34 6.22 -8.16
C GLU A 197 23.62 7.07 -6.90
N ASP A 198 23.73 6.43 -5.74
CA ASP A 198 24.05 7.11 -4.46
C ASP A 198 25.54 7.47 -4.35
N ASP A 199 26.44 6.72 -4.99
CA ASP A 199 27.88 7.01 -5.06
C ASP A 199 28.23 8.10 -6.09
N GLU A 200 27.31 8.44 -7.00
CA GLU A 200 27.46 9.50 -8.01
C GLU A 200 26.91 10.88 -7.56
N GLN A 201 26.31 10.98 -6.36
CA GLN A 201 25.83 12.23 -5.72
C GLN A 201 26.79 12.78 -4.65
#